data_AF-W5UR59-F1
#
_entry.id   AF-W5UR59-F1
#
_cell.length_a   1.000
_cell.length_b   1.000
_cell.length_c   1.000
_cell.angle_alpha   90.00
_cell.angle_beta   90.00
_cell.angle_gamma   90.00
#
_symmetry.space_group_name_H-M   'P 1'
#
loop_
_entity.id
_entity.type
_entity.pdbx_description
1 polymer ?
#
loop_
_entity_poly.entity_id
_entity_poly.type
_entity_poly.pdbx_seq_one_letter_code
_entity_poly.pdbx_strand_id
1 'polypeptide(L)'
;MANEKIVQFNLTLWRICNFIMSGFFSLAAYVQINDPDASLWMVGYAIPAGLCFLISCRPQITETLAWRRVADLHVMMATAFGALLGWSLYKHGVTHIFHQEEGREFSGLMLMVMWLLMCRHSGRGGVGALRLCTAVVITAFPIITWIYYYIHKELRADWPSHCTTTL
;
A
#
# COMPACT_ATOMS: atom_id res chain seq x y z
N MET A 1 -30.32 -15.24 7.53
CA MET A 1 -30.07 -14.36 8.70
C MET A 1 -28.62 -14.38 9.22
N ALA A 2 -28.12 -15.42 9.90
CA ALA A 2 -26.76 -15.40 10.47
C ALA A 2 -25.64 -15.28 9.41
N ASN A 3 -25.77 -16.05 8.31
CA ASN A 3 -24.82 -16.02 7.20
C ASN A 3 -24.79 -14.65 6.48
N GLU A 4 -25.94 -14.01 6.29
CA GLU A 4 -26.03 -12.68 5.67
C GLU A 4 -25.38 -11.61 6.54
N LYS A 5 -25.57 -11.67 7.87
CA LYS A 5 -24.90 -10.76 8.80
C LYS A 5 -23.38 -10.90 8.74
N ILE A 6 -22.85 -12.12 8.66
CA ILE A 6 -21.41 -12.38 8.52
C ILE A 6 -20.89 -11.81 7.19
N VAL A 7 -21.59 -12.05 6.08
CA VAL A 7 -21.19 -11.52 4.77
C VAL A 7 -21.17 -9.99 4.77
N GLN A 8 -22.19 -9.34 5.34
CA GLN A 8 -22.24 -7.87 5.44
C GLN A 8 -21.15 -7.32 6.37
N PHE A 9 -20.87 -8.00 7.47
CA PHE A 9 -19.79 -7.63 8.38
C PHE A 9 -18.42 -7.73 7.68
N ASN A 10 -18.14 -8.83 7.00
CA ASN A 10 -16.90 -9.02 6.26
C ASN A 10 -16.73 -7.97 5.16
N LEU A 11 -17.80 -7.64 4.44
CA LEU A 11 -17.80 -6.59 3.43
C LEU A 11 -17.52 -5.21 4.05
N THR A 12 -18.09 -4.92 5.21
CA THR A 12 -17.88 -3.66 5.93
C THR A 12 -16.42 -3.53 6.37
N LEU A 13 -15.85 -4.57 7.00
CA LEU A 13 -14.44 -4.59 7.37
C LEU A 13 -13.53 -4.46 6.16
N TRP A 14 -13.83 -5.13 5.05
CA TRP A 14 -13.07 -5.02 3.81
C TRP A 14 -13.05 -3.59 3.26
N ARG A 15 -14.21 -2.90 3.30
CA ARG A 15 -14.31 -1.48 2.91
C ARG A 15 -13.50 -0.58 3.82
N ILE A 16 -13.54 -0.81 5.14
CA ILE A 16 -12.75 -0.08 6.12
C ILE A 16 -11.26 -0.28 5.85
N CYS A 17 -10.80 -1.50 5.62
CA CYS A 17 -9.40 -1.78 5.30
C CYS A 17 -8.96 -1.05 4.02
N ASN A 18 -9.79 -1.04 2.98
CA ASN A 18 -9.50 -0.29 1.75
C ASN A 18 -9.52 1.22 1.95
N PHE A 19 -10.39 1.75 2.82
CA PHE A 19 -10.40 3.17 3.16
C PHE A 19 -9.11 3.57 3.90
N ILE A 20 -8.68 2.77 4.87
CA ILE A 20 -7.43 3.01 5.61
C ILE A 20 -6.22 2.90 4.67
N MET A 21 -6.17 1.86 3.83
CA MET A 21 -5.08 1.70 2.87
C MET A 21 -5.06 2.78 1.80
N SER A 22 -6.23 3.30 1.41
CA SER A 22 -6.32 4.50 0.57
C SER A 22 -5.66 5.70 1.25
N GLY A 23 -5.99 5.97 2.52
CA GLY A 23 -5.35 7.02 3.31
C GLY A 23 -3.83 6.82 3.46
N PHE A 24 -3.40 5.58 3.71
CA PHE A 24 -1.97 5.24 3.77
C PHE A 24 -1.26 5.54 2.45
N PHE A 25 -1.80 5.10 1.31
CA PHE A 25 -1.17 5.39 0.01
C PHE A 25 -1.24 6.87 -0.36
N SER A 26 -2.30 7.60 0.01
CA SER A 26 -2.37 9.05 -0.18
C SER A 26 -1.29 9.79 0.60
N LEU A 27 -1.07 9.40 1.85
CA LEU A 27 0.04 9.93 2.64
C LEU A 27 1.38 9.51 2.07
N ALA A 28 1.55 8.23 1.70
CA ALA A 28 2.76 7.73 1.07
C ALA A 28 3.08 8.52 -0.20
N ALA A 29 2.07 8.93 -0.98
CA ALA A 29 2.25 9.85 -2.10
C ALA A 29 2.67 11.24 -1.62
N TYR A 30 1.99 11.81 -0.63
CA TYR A 30 2.26 13.16 -0.13
C TYR A 30 3.70 13.34 0.36
N VAL A 31 4.24 12.39 1.14
CA VAL A 31 5.60 12.51 1.71
C VAL A 31 6.71 12.47 0.66
N GLN A 32 6.41 12.02 -0.56
CA GLN A 32 7.37 11.98 -1.69
C GLN A 32 7.70 13.36 -2.25
N ILE A 33 7.00 14.42 -1.82
CA ILE A 33 7.39 15.80 -2.17
C ILE A 33 8.82 16.13 -1.72
N ASN A 34 9.34 15.38 -0.75
CA ASN A 34 10.70 15.53 -0.27
C ASN A 34 11.75 14.86 -1.19
N ASP A 35 11.34 13.94 -2.06
CA ASP A 35 12.26 13.08 -2.81
C ASP A 35 12.65 13.72 -4.15
N PRO A 36 13.88 13.51 -4.65
CA PRO A 36 14.37 14.14 -5.89
C PRO A 36 13.57 13.73 -7.12
N ASP A 37 12.92 12.58 -7.09
CA ASP A 37 12.06 12.00 -8.13
C ASP A 37 10.58 11.96 -7.72
N ALA A 38 10.15 12.91 -6.87
CA ALA A 38 8.80 13.07 -6.34
C ALA A 38 7.67 12.71 -7.33
N SER A 39 7.76 13.21 -8.57
CA SER A 39 6.71 12.99 -9.58
C SER A 39 6.42 11.51 -9.85
N LEU A 40 7.44 10.65 -9.91
CA LEU A 40 7.28 9.23 -10.17
C LEU A 40 6.56 8.55 -9.01
N TRP A 41 7.05 8.79 -7.79
CA TRP A 41 6.53 8.15 -6.59
C TRP A 41 5.15 8.67 -6.17
N MET A 42 4.92 9.98 -6.27
CA MET A 42 3.60 10.58 -6.02
C MET A 42 2.53 9.93 -6.90
N VAL A 43 2.81 9.78 -8.20
CA VAL A 43 1.89 9.10 -9.14
C VAL A 43 1.76 7.62 -8.79
N GLY A 44 2.89 6.96 -8.51
CA GLY A 44 2.96 5.55 -8.16
C GLY A 44 2.09 5.18 -6.96
N TYR A 45 2.01 6.05 -5.95
CA TYR A 45 1.15 5.85 -4.76
C TYR A 45 -0.25 6.48 -4.89
N ALA A 46 -0.44 7.56 -5.65
CA ALA A 46 -1.75 8.18 -5.83
C ALA A 46 -2.75 7.24 -6.54
N ILE A 47 -2.28 6.44 -7.50
CA ILE A 47 -3.14 5.53 -8.25
C ILE A 47 -3.70 4.40 -7.37
N PRO A 48 -2.88 3.63 -6.62
CA PRO A 48 -3.42 2.66 -5.67
C PRO A 48 -4.27 3.31 -4.58
N ALA A 49 -3.96 4.54 -4.15
CA ALA A 49 -4.81 5.28 -3.23
C ALA A 49 -6.24 5.48 -3.79
N GLY A 50 -6.35 5.94 -5.03
CA GLY A 50 -7.63 6.11 -5.73
C GLY A 50 -8.37 4.79 -5.96
N LEU A 51 -7.64 3.74 -6.39
CA LEU A 51 -8.25 2.41 -6.58
C LEU A 51 -8.83 1.84 -5.28
N CYS A 52 -8.14 2.00 -4.15
CA CYS A 52 -8.60 1.57 -2.84
C CYS A 52 -9.80 2.41 -2.36
N PHE A 53 -9.77 3.73 -2.57
CA PHE A 53 -10.89 4.61 -2.25
C PHE A 53 -12.16 4.16 -2.98
N LEU A 54 -12.06 3.87 -4.28
CA LEU A 54 -13.19 3.41 -5.06
C LEU A 54 -13.78 2.09 -4.55
N ILE A 55 -12.95 1.15 -4.05
CA ILE A 55 -13.42 -0.08 -3.40
C ILE A 55 -14.18 0.24 -2.11
N SER A 56 -13.68 1.18 -1.30
CA SER A 56 -14.34 1.59 -0.06
C SER A 56 -15.73 2.18 -0.31
N CYS A 57 -15.89 2.91 -1.42
CA CYS A 57 -17.18 3.47 -1.84
C CYS A 57 -18.10 2.39 -2.43
N ARG A 58 -17.59 1.57 -3.34
CA ARG A 58 -18.37 0.56 -4.07
C ARG A 58 -17.51 -0.67 -4.38
N PRO A 59 -17.55 -1.72 -3.54
CA PRO A 59 -16.72 -2.92 -3.69
C PRO A 59 -16.84 -3.63 -5.05
N GLN A 60 -18.01 -3.54 -5.69
CA GLN A 60 -18.25 -4.14 -7.01
C GLN A 60 -17.43 -3.50 -8.14
N ILE A 61 -16.76 -2.37 -7.89
CA ILE A 61 -15.96 -1.69 -8.92
C ILE A 61 -14.80 -2.55 -9.41
N THR A 62 -14.29 -3.49 -8.60
CA THR A 62 -13.23 -4.45 -8.99
C THR A 62 -13.65 -5.39 -10.12
N GLU A 63 -14.95 -5.43 -10.45
CA GLU A 63 -15.48 -6.23 -11.54
C GLU A 63 -15.54 -5.47 -12.87
N THR A 64 -15.33 -4.16 -12.84
CA THR A 64 -15.26 -3.33 -14.04
C THR A 64 -13.95 -3.55 -14.79
N LEU A 65 -14.00 -3.50 -16.13
CA LEU A 65 -12.80 -3.65 -16.96
C LEU A 65 -11.79 -2.53 -16.69
N ALA A 66 -12.26 -1.30 -16.52
CA ALA A 66 -11.41 -0.13 -16.27
C ALA A 66 -10.58 -0.30 -14.99
N TRP A 67 -11.22 -0.60 -13.84
CA TRP A 67 -10.51 -0.79 -12.58
C TRP A 67 -9.46 -1.90 -12.70
N ARG A 68 -9.83 -3.04 -13.30
CA ARG A 68 -8.92 -4.18 -13.47
C ARG A 68 -7.71 -3.85 -14.35
N ARG A 69 -7.92 -3.16 -15.48
CA ARG A 69 -6.83 -2.79 -16.39
C ARG A 69 -5.86 -1.83 -15.73
N VAL A 70 -6.37 -0.83 -14.99
CA VAL A 70 -5.52 0.12 -14.27
C VAL A 70 -4.75 -0.62 -13.16
N ALA A 71 -5.42 -1.46 -12.37
CA ALA A 71 -4.79 -2.23 -11.30
C ALA A 71 -3.73 -3.21 -11.84
N ASP A 72 -4.05 -4.00 -12.87
CA ASP A 72 -3.12 -4.97 -13.47
C ASP A 72 -1.91 -4.26 -14.08
N LEU A 73 -2.11 -3.13 -14.79
CA LEU A 73 -1.01 -2.34 -15.33
C LEU A 73 -0.10 -1.79 -14.21
N HIS A 74 -0.70 -1.28 -13.13
CA HIS A 74 0.05 -0.79 -11.98
C HIS A 74 0.84 -1.90 -11.30
N VAL A 75 0.23 -3.07 -11.08
CA VAL A 75 0.93 -4.23 -10.52
C VAL A 75 2.09 -4.65 -11.41
N MET A 76 1.93 -4.68 -12.73
CA MET A 76 3.03 -5.01 -13.66
C MET A 76 4.17 -4.01 -13.58
N MET A 77 3.88 -2.70 -13.64
CA MET A 77 4.90 -1.65 -13.55
C MET A 77 5.59 -1.66 -12.18
N ALA A 78 4.83 -1.69 -11.08
CA ALA A 78 5.37 -1.72 -9.72
C ALA A 78 6.22 -2.97 -9.45
N THR A 79 5.85 -4.13 -10.02
CA THR A 79 6.66 -5.34 -9.92
C THR A 79 7.97 -5.21 -10.69
N ALA A 80 7.95 -4.62 -11.90
CA ALA A 80 9.16 -4.40 -12.69
C ALA A 80 10.12 -3.41 -11.98
N PHE A 81 9.62 -2.26 -11.51
CA PHE A 81 10.40 -1.30 -10.74
C PHE A 81 10.90 -1.91 -9.42
N GLY A 82 10.05 -2.64 -8.71
CA GLY A 82 10.42 -3.36 -7.49
C GLY A 82 11.52 -4.39 -7.72
N ALA A 83 11.52 -5.10 -8.85
CA ALA A 83 12.59 -6.04 -9.18
C ALA A 83 13.92 -5.33 -9.46
N LEU A 84 13.89 -4.19 -10.18
CA LEU A 84 15.09 -3.38 -10.44
C LEU A 84 15.67 -2.81 -9.14
N LEU A 85 14.82 -2.26 -8.28
CA LEU A 85 15.21 -1.71 -6.99
C LEU A 85 15.71 -2.81 -6.05
N GLY A 86 14.99 -3.94 -5.97
CA GLY A 86 15.40 -5.11 -5.18
C GLY A 86 16.74 -5.68 -5.64
N TRP A 87 17.02 -5.67 -6.94
CA TRP A 87 18.33 -6.04 -7.47
C TRP A 87 19.43 -5.05 -7.06
N SER A 88 19.15 -3.74 -7.08
CA SER A 88 20.06 -2.72 -6.56
C SER A 88 20.38 -2.94 -5.08
N LEU A 89 19.34 -3.11 -4.25
CA LEU A 89 19.47 -3.36 -2.81
C LEU A 89 20.31 -4.61 -2.52
N TYR A 90 20.07 -5.69 -3.27
CA TYR A 90 20.85 -6.92 -3.16
C TYR A 90 22.32 -6.69 -3.51
N LYS A 91 22.60 -6.00 -4.62
CA LYS A 91 23.99 -5.70 -5.05
C LYS A 91 24.75 -4.82 -4.06
N HIS A 92 24.07 -3.84 -3.47
CA HIS A 92 24.68 -2.91 -2.51
C HIS A 92 24.71 -3.46 -1.08
N GLY A 93 24.18 -4.67 -0.84
CA GLY A 93 24.23 -5.32 0.46
C GLY A 93 23.45 -4.57 1.54
N VAL A 94 22.35 -3.91 1.17
CA VAL A 94 21.55 -3.12 2.12
C VAL A 94 20.83 -4.04 3.10
N THR A 95 21.23 -3.99 4.37
CA THR A 95 20.66 -4.80 5.45
C THR A 95 19.59 -4.06 6.26
N HIS A 96 19.71 -2.75 6.41
CA HIS A 96 18.79 -1.90 7.17
C HIS A 96 17.68 -1.32 6.29
N ILE A 97 16.83 -2.20 5.74
CA ILE A 97 15.80 -1.89 4.73
C ILE A 97 14.94 -0.68 5.11
N PHE A 98 14.49 -0.56 6.36
CA PHE A 98 13.60 0.54 6.74
C PHE A 98 14.34 1.85 7.12
N HIS A 99 15.67 1.81 7.31
CA HIS A 99 16.46 3.02 7.61
C HIS A 99 16.86 3.75 6.32
N GLN A 100 17.13 2.98 5.27
CA GLN A 100 17.50 3.49 3.95
C GLN A 100 16.25 3.86 3.13
N GLU A 101 16.34 4.94 2.35
CA GLU A 101 15.27 5.45 1.48
C GLU A 101 14.83 4.39 0.45
N GLU A 102 15.78 3.87 -0.33
CA GLU A 102 15.54 2.82 -1.34
C GLU A 102 14.87 1.56 -0.75
N GLY A 103 15.19 1.20 0.49
CA GLY A 103 14.60 0.04 1.15
C GLY A 103 13.15 0.28 1.60
N ARG A 104 12.83 1.52 2.02
CA ARG A 104 11.43 1.92 2.31
C ARG A 104 10.60 1.96 1.04
N GLU A 105 11.15 2.51 -0.04
CA GLU A 105 10.52 2.54 -1.36
C GLU A 105 10.21 1.13 -1.87
N PHE A 106 11.19 0.23 -1.82
CA PHE A 106 11.00 -1.17 -2.19
C PHE A 106 9.90 -1.84 -1.36
N SER A 107 9.93 -1.64 -0.03
CA SER A 107 8.91 -2.19 0.87
C SER A 107 7.52 -1.64 0.58
N GLY A 108 7.41 -0.35 0.26
CA GLY A 108 6.17 0.30 -0.16
C GLY A 108 5.61 -0.28 -1.47
N LEU A 109 6.47 -0.54 -2.46
CA LEU A 109 6.08 -1.22 -3.71
C LEU A 109 5.58 -2.64 -3.46
N MET A 110 6.27 -3.42 -2.62
CA MET A 110 5.84 -4.80 -2.30
C MET A 110 4.49 -4.83 -1.60
N LEU A 111 4.30 -3.92 -0.62
CA LEU A 111 3.03 -3.75 0.07
C LEU A 111 1.90 -3.38 -0.90
N MET A 112 2.15 -2.43 -1.80
CA MET A 112 1.20 -2.00 -2.83
C MET A 112 0.81 -3.15 -3.76
N VAL A 113 1.79 -3.87 -4.31
CA VAL A 113 1.56 -5.00 -5.23
C VAL A 113 0.72 -6.06 -4.53
N MET A 114 1.12 -6.47 -3.32
CA MET A 114 0.38 -7.45 -2.52
C MET A 114 -1.06 -6.97 -2.27
N TRP A 115 -1.25 -5.70 -1.91
CA TRP A 115 -2.57 -5.13 -1.64
C TRP A 115 -3.48 -5.13 -2.87
N LEU A 116 -2.99 -4.66 -4.03
CA LEU A 116 -3.78 -4.63 -5.25
C LEU A 116 -4.15 -6.03 -5.75
N LEU A 117 -3.24 -7.00 -5.63
CA LEU A 117 -3.53 -8.41 -5.89
C LEU A 117 -4.60 -8.94 -4.93
N MET A 118 -4.49 -8.59 -3.65
CA MET A 118 -5.52 -8.86 -2.65
C MET A 118 -6.83 -8.10 -2.88
N CYS A 119 -6.88 -7.05 -3.71
CA CYS A 119 -8.11 -6.36 -4.08
C CYS A 119 -8.77 -6.95 -5.33
N ARG A 120 -7.98 -7.62 -6.17
CA ARG A 120 -8.47 -8.23 -7.41
C ARG A 120 -9.65 -9.16 -7.14
N HIS A 121 -10.71 -8.99 -7.92
CA HIS A 121 -11.95 -9.79 -7.82
C HIS A 121 -12.63 -9.77 -6.44
N SER A 122 -12.40 -8.76 -5.58
CA SER A 122 -13.07 -8.69 -4.27
C SER A 122 -14.59 -8.44 -4.36
N GLY A 123 -15.08 -7.96 -5.50
CA GLY A 123 -16.49 -7.62 -5.72
C GLY A 123 -17.36 -8.77 -6.25
N ARG A 124 -16.75 -9.91 -6.62
CA ARG A 124 -17.43 -11.10 -7.19
C ARG A 124 -18.20 -11.94 -6.17
N GLY A 125 -18.02 -11.70 -4.88
CA GLY A 125 -18.64 -12.44 -3.78
C GLY A 125 -18.24 -11.87 -2.42
N GLY A 126 -18.66 -12.51 -1.32
CA GLY A 126 -18.18 -12.14 0.01
C GLY A 126 -16.66 -12.32 0.13
N VAL A 127 -16.00 -11.43 0.89
CA VAL A 127 -14.57 -11.58 1.18
C VAL A 127 -14.40 -12.69 2.21
N GLY A 128 -13.62 -13.72 1.86
CA GLY A 128 -13.35 -14.86 2.72
C GLY A 128 -12.58 -14.46 3.99
N ALA A 129 -12.82 -15.19 5.08
CA ALA A 129 -12.27 -14.86 6.40
C ALA A 129 -10.73 -14.78 6.42
N LEU A 130 -10.04 -15.69 5.74
CA LEU A 130 -8.57 -15.67 5.64
C LEU A 130 -8.06 -14.38 4.98
N ARG A 131 -8.59 -14.04 3.80
CA ARG A 131 -8.25 -12.81 3.07
C ARG A 131 -8.51 -11.57 3.92
N LEU A 132 -9.61 -11.57 4.67
CA LEU A 132 -9.95 -10.47 5.56
C LEU A 132 -9.00 -10.36 6.76
N CYS A 133 -8.65 -11.47 7.41
CA CYS A 133 -7.69 -11.47 8.52
C CYS A 133 -6.32 -10.96 8.05
N THR A 134 -5.85 -11.45 6.90
CA THR A 134 -4.62 -10.96 6.27
C THR A 134 -4.69 -9.46 5.98
N ALA A 135 -5.84 -8.98 5.46
CA ALA A 135 -6.03 -7.57 5.18
C ALA A 135 -5.95 -6.70 6.44
N VAL A 136 -6.60 -7.12 7.53
CA VAL A 136 -6.56 -6.40 8.82
C VAL A 136 -5.13 -6.30 9.34
N VAL A 137 -4.36 -7.40 9.30
CA VAL A 137 -2.95 -7.41 9.75
C VAL A 137 -2.09 -6.47 8.87
N ILE A 138 -2.23 -6.57 7.55
CA ILE A 138 -1.48 -5.73 6.61
C ILE A 138 -1.85 -4.26 6.78
N THR A 139 -3.12 -3.93 7.00
CA THR A 139 -3.56 -2.54 7.22
C THR A 139 -3.03 -1.96 8.53
N ALA A 140 -2.91 -2.78 9.58
CA ALA A 140 -2.35 -2.33 10.86
C ALA A 140 -0.83 -2.07 10.81
N PHE A 141 -0.09 -2.87 10.01
CA PHE A 141 1.36 -2.85 10.00
C PHE A 141 1.98 -1.47 9.67
N PRO A 142 1.57 -0.75 8.60
CA PRO A 142 2.14 0.56 8.29
C PRO A 142 1.84 1.61 9.36
N ILE A 143 0.66 1.56 9.99
CA ILE A 143 0.29 2.49 11.07
C ILE A 143 1.19 2.26 12.28
N ILE A 144 1.35 1.00 12.70
CA ILE A 144 2.21 0.64 13.83
C ILE A 144 3.65 1.04 13.54
N THR A 145 4.14 0.72 12.34
CA THR A 145 5.50 1.07 11.91
C THR A 145 5.71 2.59 11.93
N TRP A 146 4.77 3.36 11.39
CA TRP A 146 4.90 4.81 11.37
C TRP A 146 4.90 5.43 12.77
N ILE A 147 4.02 4.97 13.67
CA ILE A 147 4.05 5.37 15.09
C ILE A 147 5.40 5.03 15.73
N TYR A 148 5.92 3.84 15.44
CA TYR A 148 7.22 3.39 15.94
C TYR A 148 8.35 4.34 15.51
N TYR A 149 8.41 4.71 14.22
CA TYR A 149 9.38 5.68 13.69
C TYR A 149 9.19 7.12 14.22
N TYR A 150 7.95 7.51 14.49
CA TYR A 150 7.66 8.81 15.10
C TYR A 150 8.24 8.90 16.52
N ILE A 151 8.10 7.83 17.32
CA ILE A 151 8.61 7.74 18.69
C ILE A 151 10.14 7.59 18.72
N HIS A 152 10.69 6.70 17.90
CA HIS A 152 12.10 6.33 17.87
C HIS A 152 12.88 7.18 16.86
N LYS A 153 13.28 8.38 17.29
CA LYS A 153 13.95 9.37 16.43
C LYS A 153 15.30 8.91 15.90
N GLU A 154 15.97 8.00 16.59
CA GLU A 154 17.24 7.39 16.17
C GLU A 154 17.13 6.66 14.84
N LEU A 155 15.95 6.11 14.51
CA LEU A 155 15.70 5.43 13.23
C LEU A 155 15.61 6.41 12.06
N ARG A 156 15.54 7.71 12.36
CA ARG A 156 15.51 8.82 11.40
C ARG A 156 16.82 9.59 11.34
N ALA A 157 17.82 9.22 12.16
CA ALA A 157 19.10 9.91 12.20
C ALA A 157 19.86 9.81 10.87
N ASP A 158 19.69 8.70 10.16
CA ASP A 158 20.34 8.43 8.87
C ASP A 158 19.50 8.88 7.66
N TRP A 159 18.39 9.60 7.87
CA TRP A 159 17.57 10.06 6.76
C TRP A 159 18.29 11.16 5.97
N PRO A 160 18.16 11.16 4.63
CA PRO A 160 18.73 12.22 3.81
C PRO A 160 18.25 13.61 4.22
N SER A 161 19.10 14.63 4.00
CA SER A 161 18.79 16.02 4.38
C SER A 161 17.57 16.60 3.67
N HIS A 162 17.17 16.02 2.52
CA HIS A 162 15.96 16.42 1.80
C HIS A 162 14.67 15.93 2.46
N CYS A 163 14.73 14.89 3.31
CA CYS A 163 13.58 14.38 4.07
C CYS A 163 13.24 15.28 5.27
N THR A 164 12.68 16.46 5.02
CA THR A 164 12.46 17.49 6.05
C THR A 164 11.10 17.38 6.75
N THR A 165 10.09 16.84 6.08
CA THR A 165 8.73 16.71 6.64
C THR A 165 8.46 15.26 7.04
N THR A 166 8.49 15.02 8.35
CA THR A 166 8.06 13.77 9.00
C THR A 166 6.63 13.94 9.48
N LEU A 167 5.69 14.12 8.55
CA LEU A 167 4.28 13.97 8.90
C LEU A 167 4.02 12.52 9.27
#